data_AF-A0A0M9E2J7-F1
#
_entry.id   AF-A0A0M9E2J7-F1
#
_cell.length_a   1.000
_cell.length_b   1.000
_cell.length_c   1.000
_cell.angle_alpha   90.00
_cell.angle_beta   90.00
_cell.angle_gamma   90.00
#
_symmetry.space_group_name_H-M   'P 1'
#
loop_
_entity.id
_entity.type
_entity.pdbx_description
1 polymer ?
#
loop_
_entity_poly.entity_id
_entity_poly.type
_entity_poly.pdbx_seq_one_letter_code
_entity_poly.pdbx_strand_id
1 'polypeptide(L)'
;GVLYGLPKKSGEYTLTVSVSDVYNNMASKSFNIQVLDINKQDKITLQDAVRLIKHISTVQNNIDFKQKFLFEVEYFNNSWGRSHSGIYIDNKGNVCQYNIFDYEVPSIYWSKKQYYTDEELSNKYAQKNQNTKVISKNQLLNYYNLIQDASKGQYSGPTSHCCDSGIVSYVAFKYNSDYELYYP
;
A
#
# COMPACT_ATOMS: atom_id res chain seq x y z
N GLY A 1 -20.66 11.27 -21.95
CA GLY A 1 -19.58 11.22 -22.97
C GLY A 1 -18.24 11.44 -22.30
N VAL A 2 -17.15 10.95 -22.89
CA VAL A 2 -15.78 11.18 -22.40
C VAL A 2 -15.09 12.14 -23.36
N LEU A 3 -14.52 13.21 -22.82
CA LEU A 3 -13.68 14.14 -23.60
C LEU A 3 -12.22 13.69 -23.48
N TYR A 4 -11.55 13.46 -24.61
CA TYR A 4 -10.16 13.01 -24.67
C TYR A 4 -9.42 13.72 -25.80
N GLY A 5 -8.09 13.84 -25.67
CA GLY A 5 -7.23 14.49 -26.65
C GLY A 5 -5.99 15.10 -26.00
N LEU A 6 -5.01 15.44 -26.82
CA LEU A 6 -3.79 16.13 -26.38
C LEU A 6 -3.95 17.65 -26.61
N PRO A 7 -3.98 18.47 -25.54
CA PRO A 7 -4.08 19.92 -25.69
C PRO A 7 -2.77 20.49 -26.30
N LYS A 8 -2.92 21.37 -27.31
CA LYS A 8 -1.78 21.99 -28.03
C LYS A 8 -1.42 23.40 -27.56
N LYS A 9 -2.25 23.98 -26.68
CA LYS A 9 -2.08 25.35 -26.18
C LYS A 9 -2.30 25.36 -24.67
N SER A 10 -1.41 26.04 -23.96
CA SER A 10 -1.58 26.34 -22.53
C SER A 10 -2.57 27.48 -22.31
N GLY A 11 -3.22 27.46 -21.15
CA GLY A 11 -4.18 28.47 -20.74
C GLY A 11 -5.21 27.95 -19.75
N GLU A 12 -6.08 28.84 -19.31
CA GLU A 12 -7.29 28.51 -18.55
C GLU A 12 -8.45 28.35 -19.52
N TYR A 13 -9.22 27.27 -19.36
CA TYR A 13 -10.36 26.96 -20.20
C TYR A 13 -11.57 26.65 -19.33
N THR A 14 -12.72 27.24 -19.67
CA THR A 14 -14.00 26.88 -19.08
C THR A 14 -14.74 25.93 -20.01
N LEU A 15 -14.94 24.71 -19.57
CA LEU A 15 -15.68 23.67 -20.29
C LEU A 15 -17.12 23.63 -19.77
N THR A 16 -18.07 23.97 -20.64
CA THR A 16 -19.50 23.86 -20.33
C THR A 16 -20.07 22.60 -20.96
N VAL A 17 -20.59 21.70 -20.13
CA VAL A 17 -21.31 20.52 -20.58
C VAL A 17 -22.80 20.80 -20.45
N SER A 18 -23.53 20.66 -21.55
CA SER A 18 -24.99 20.77 -21.58
C SER A 18 -25.61 19.42 -21.95
N VAL A 19 -26.67 19.05 -21.26
CA VAL A 19 -27.48 17.84 -21.52
C VAL A 19 -28.92 18.25 -21.77
N SER A 20 -29.59 17.54 -22.69
CA SER A 20 -31.02 17.70 -22.96
C SER A 20 -31.72 16.35 -22.85
N ASP A 21 -32.92 16.31 -22.26
CA ASP A 21 -33.75 15.11 -22.24
C ASP A 21 -34.67 15.02 -23.47
N VAL A 22 -35.47 13.94 -23.55
CA VAL A 22 -36.42 13.67 -24.66
C VAL A 22 -37.59 14.67 -24.72
N TYR A 23 -37.75 15.49 -23.69
CA TYR A 23 -38.77 16.54 -23.60
C TYR A 23 -38.18 17.95 -23.77
N ASN A 24 -36.92 18.05 -24.24
CA ASN A 24 -36.16 19.29 -24.42
C ASN A 24 -35.84 20.08 -23.13
N ASN A 25 -35.88 19.45 -21.95
CA ASN A 25 -35.37 20.10 -20.75
C ASN A 25 -33.84 20.10 -20.79
N MET A 26 -33.22 21.25 -20.55
CA MET A 26 -31.76 21.42 -20.58
C MET A 26 -31.18 21.63 -19.19
N ALA A 27 -30.03 21.00 -18.93
CA ALA A 27 -29.19 21.30 -17.76
C ALA A 27 -27.75 21.50 -18.22
N SER A 28 -27.02 22.42 -17.58
CA SER A 28 -25.61 22.66 -17.90
C SER A 28 -24.75 22.77 -16.65
N LYS A 29 -23.46 22.41 -16.80
CA LYS A 29 -22.46 22.52 -15.74
C LYS A 29 -21.12 22.93 -16.33
N SER A 30 -20.44 23.86 -15.65
CA SER A 30 -19.14 24.37 -16.06
C SER A 30 -18.01 23.77 -15.21
N PHE A 31 -16.88 23.51 -15.86
CA PHE A 31 -15.65 23.01 -15.26
C PHE A 31 -14.48 23.87 -15.71
N ASN A 32 -13.58 24.21 -14.80
CA ASN A 32 -12.36 24.93 -15.14
C ASN A 32 -11.22 23.94 -15.36
N ILE A 33 -10.52 24.07 -16.48
CA ILE A 33 -9.39 23.24 -16.89
C ILE A 33 -8.19 24.16 -17.12
N GLN A 34 -7.12 23.94 -16.37
CA GLN A 34 -5.85 24.64 -16.55
C GLN A 34 -4.88 23.74 -17.30
N VAL A 35 -4.40 24.19 -18.46
CA VAL A 35 -3.35 23.52 -19.24
C VAL A 35 -2.05 24.29 -19.06
N LEU A 36 -1.04 23.63 -18.47
CA LEU A 36 0.28 24.20 -18.24
C LEU A 36 1.24 23.80 -19.36
N ASP A 37 2.03 24.74 -19.86
CA ASP A 37 3.14 24.46 -20.78
C ASP A 37 4.45 24.61 -20.00
N ILE A 38 4.99 23.46 -19.59
CA ILE A 38 6.22 23.38 -18.79
C ILE A 38 7.47 23.81 -19.57
N ASN A 39 7.41 23.91 -20.90
CA ASN A 39 8.55 24.23 -21.75
C ASN A 39 8.58 25.70 -22.18
N LYS A 40 7.49 26.45 -21.95
CA LYS A 40 7.34 27.87 -22.32
C LYS A 40 7.45 28.83 -21.13
N GLN A 41 7.56 28.28 -19.93
CA GLN A 41 7.72 29.09 -18.72
C GLN A 41 9.20 29.45 -18.53
N ASP A 42 9.61 30.68 -18.92
CA ASP A 42 10.96 31.18 -18.63
C ASP A 42 11.25 31.29 -17.11
N LYS A 43 10.20 31.27 -16.28
CA LYS A 43 10.23 31.09 -14.83
C LYS A 43 8.96 30.38 -14.34
N ILE A 44 9.13 29.23 -13.69
CA ILE A 44 8.08 28.61 -12.85
C ILE A 44 7.79 29.55 -11.68
N THR A 45 6.52 29.92 -11.48
CA THR A 45 6.14 30.68 -10.28
C THR A 45 6.00 29.75 -9.08
N LEU A 46 6.16 30.29 -7.87
CA LEU A 46 5.94 29.51 -6.64
C LEU A 46 4.51 28.95 -6.56
N GLN A 47 3.51 29.65 -7.13
CA GLN A 47 2.13 29.16 -7.14
C GLN A 47 1.96 27.96 -8.08
N ASP A 48 2.61 27.97 -9.25
CA ASP A 48 2.59 26.84 -10.18
C ASP A 48 3.27 25.62 -9.57
N ALA A 49 4.41 25.82 -8.90
CA ALA A 49 5.12 24.77 -8.16
C ALA A 49 4.24 24.19 -7.04
N VAL A 50 3.57 25.02 -6.24
CA VAL A 50 2.68 24.57 -5.16
C VAL A 50 1.47 23.79 -5.70
N ARG A 51 0.90 24.21 -6.84
CA ARG A 51 -0.21 23.49 -7.48
C ARG A 51 0.22 22.15 -8.06
N LEU A 52 1.37 22.10 -8.74
CA LEU A 52 1.98 20.87 -9.24
C LEU A 52 2.29 19.92 -8.10
N ILE A 53 2.90 20.40 -7.01
CA ILE A 53 3.16 19.61 -5.80
C ILE A 53 1.85 19.10 -5.21
N LYS A 54 0.83 19.96 -5.05
CA LYS A 54 -0.49 19.53 -4.53
C LYS A 54 -1.11 18.45 -5.42
N HIS A 55 -1.07 18.60 -6.73
CA HIS A 55 -1.59 17.61 -7.68
C HIS A 55 -0.79 16.29 -7.61
N ILE A 56 0.54 16.35 -7.63
CA ILE A 56 1.43 15.19 -7.49
C ILE A 56 1.20 14.49 -6.15
N SER A 57 1.11 15.23 -5.04
CA SER A 57 0.82 14.67 -3.72
C SER A 57 -0.57 14.03 -3.68
N THR A 58 -1.57 14.60 -4.38
CA THR A 58 -2.92 14.01 -4.45
C THR A 58 -2.92 12.73 -5.28
N VAL A 59 -2.17 12.67 -6.38
CA VAL A 59 -1.98 11.47 -7.21
C VAL A 59 -1.19 10.39 -6.46
N GLN A 60 -0.12 10.77 -5.74
CA GLN A 60 0.66 9.85 -4.89
C GLN A 60 -0.14 9.35 -3.69
N ASN A 61 -1.03 10.18 -3.13
CA ASN A 61 -1.94 9.77 -2.06
C ASN A 61 -2.99 8.74 -2.50
N ASN A 62 -3.20 8.58 -3.82
CA ASN A 62 -4.07 7.59 -4.45
C ASN A 62 -3.31 6.37 -5.00
N ILE A 63 -2.05 6.16 -4.59
CA ILE A 63 -1.43 4.83 -4.75
C ILE A 63 -2.16 3.91 -3.77
N ASP A 64 -3.28 3.38 -4.24
CA ASP A 64 -4.01 2.31 -3.58
C ASP A 64 -3.15 1.06 -3.71
N PHE A 65 -2.33 0.81 -2.68
CA PHE A 65 -1.58 -0.42 -2.58
C PHE A 65 -2.60 -1.55 -2.46
N LYS A 66 -2.91 -2.21 -3.58
CA LYS A 66 -3.71 -3.44 -3.61
C LYS A 66 -3.16 -4.47 -2.62
N GLN A 67 -1.84 -4.47 -2.45
CA GLN A 67 -1.13 -5.21 -1.42
C GLN A 67 -1.46 -4.65 -0.03
N LYS A 68 -2.21 -5.39 0.78
CA LYS A 68 -2.59 -4.97 2.15
C LYS A 68 -1.48 -5.13 3.18
N PHE A 69 -0.66 -6.16 3.03
CA PHE A 69 0.41 -6.52 3.98
C PHE A 69 1.78 -6.32 3.33
N LEU A 70 2.68 -5.60 4.00
CA LEU A 70 4.00 -5.29 3.44
C LEU A 70 5.10 -6.09 4.11
N PHE A 71 5.20 -5.98 5.44
CA PHE A 71 6.28 -6.59 6.21
C PHE A 71 5.72 -7.24 7.46
N GLU A 72 6.38 -8.33 7.88
CA GLU A 72 6.16 -9.02 9.14
C GLU A 72 7.51 -9.27 9.82
N VAL A 73 7.55 -9.04 11.13
CA VAL A 73 8.61 -9.52 12.00
C VAL A 73 7.97 -10.40 13.05
N GLU A 74 8.31 -11.69 13.03
CA GLU A 74 7.73 -12.70 13.91
C GLU A 74 8.80 -13.27 14.83
N TYR A 75 8.48 -13.36 16.12
CA TYR A 75 9.19 -14.15 17.10
C TYR A 75 8.34 -15.36 17.49
N PHE A 76 8.89 -16.54 17.25
CA PHE A 76 8.30 -17.82 17.61
C PHE A 76 9.05 -18.42 18.80
N ASN A 77 8.37 -18.57 19.94
CA ASN A 77 8.92 -19.18 21.14
C ASN A 77 8.56 -20.68 21.19
N ASN A 78 9.56 -21.54 21.35
CA ASN A 78 9.38 -22.99 21.52
C ASN A 78 9.21 -23.41 22.99
N SER A 79 9.50 -22.52 23.94
CA SER A 79 9.67 -22.86 25.34
C SER A 79 8.41 -22.52 26.15
N TRP A 80 7.96 -23.47 26.98
CA TRP A 80 6.86 -23.28 27.96
C TRP A 80 5.51 -22.87 27.34
N GLY A 81 5.16 -23.52 26.22
CA GLY A 81 3.97 -23.22 25.43
C GLY A 81 4.35 -22.47 24.16
N ARG A 82 4.05 -23.08 23.00
CA ARG A 82 4.39 -22.50 21.71
C ARG A 82 3.59 -21.21 21.49
N SER A 83 4.30 -20.12 21.20
CA SER A 83 3.69 -18.80 21.02
C SER A 83 4.34 -18.02 19.89
N HIS A 84 3.51 -17.27 19.17
CA HIS A 84 3.88 -16.37 18.10
C HIS A 84 3.59 -14.94 18.53
N SER A 85 4.61 -14.09 18.49
CA SER A 85 4.49 -12.67 18.78
C SER A 85 5.22 -11.88 17.70
N GLY A 86 4.65 -10.77 17.26
CA GLY A 86 5.27 -10.06 16.15
C GLY A 86 4.60 -8.74 15.83
N ILE A 87 5.14 -8.10 14.81
CA ILE A 87 4.59 -6.88 14.23
C ILE A 87 4.38 -7.07 12.74
N TYR A 88 3.35 -6.44 12.18
CA TYR A 88 3.19 -6.30 10.74
C TYR A 88 2.79 -4.88 10.37
N ILE A 89 3.09 -4.51 9.12
CA ILE A 89 2.74 -3.19 8.57
C ILE A 89 1.70 -3.36 7.46
N ASP A 90 0.59 -2.66 7.61
CA ASP A 90 -0.47 -2.63 6.59
C ASP A 90 -0.28 -1.52 5.55
N ASN A 91 -1.09 -1.55 4.50
CA ASN A 91 -1.08 -0.58 3.41
C ASN A 91 -1.59 0.81 3.77
N LYS A 92 -2.16 0.98 4.96
CA LYS A 92 -2.55 2.26 5.53
C LYS A 92 -1.41 2.87 6.36
N GLY A 93 -0.34 2.12 6.58
CA GLY A 93 0.79 2.50 7.41
C GLY A 93 0.59 2.19 8.89
N ASN A 94 -0.42 1.40 9.26
CA ASN A 94 -0.59 0.95 10.63
C ASN A 94 0.46 -0.12 10.94
N VAL A 95 1.13 0.05 12.08
CA VAL A 95 1.99 -0.95 12.69
C VAL A 95 1.17 -1.69 13.74
N CYS A 96 0.81 -2.91 13.42
CA CYS A 96 0.01 -3.76 14.26
C CYS A 96 0.91 -4.76 14.98
N GLN A 97 0.67 -4.96 16.26
CA GLN A 97 1.32 -6.01 17.05
C GLN A 97 0.33 -7.13 17.35
N TYR A 98 0.81 -8.37 17.35
CA TYR A 98 0.07 -9.55 17.77
C TYR A 98 0.87 -10.39 18.76
N ASN A 99 0.17 -11.12 19.62
CA ASN A 99 0.72 -12.12 20.53
C ASN A 99 -0.32 -13.23 20.73
N ILE A 100 0.00 -14.42 20.24
CA ILE A 100 -0.94 -15.53 20.08
C ILE A 100 -0.25 -16.82 20.48
N PHE A 101 -0.93 -17.68 21.24
CA PHE A 101 -0.43 -19.03 21.50
C PHE A 101 -0.89 -20.00 20.41
N ASP A 102 -0.07 -21.00 20.06
CA ASP A 102 -0.37 -21.96 18.98
C ASP A 102 -1.74 -22.64 19.14
N TYR A 103 -2.19 -22.85 20.38
CA TYR A 103 -3.47 -23.51 20.67
C TYR A 103 -4.69 -22.58 20.52
N GLU A 104 -4.50 -21.27 20.40
CA GLU A 104 -5.59 -20.29 20.28
C GLU A 104 -6.11 -20.17 18.84
N VAL A 105 -5.32 -20.61 17.86
CA VAL A 105 -5.63 -20.47 16.43
C VAL A 105 -5.30 -21.74 15.66
N PRO A 106 -5.88 -21.96 14.48
CA PRO A 106 -5.50 -23.08 13.63
C PRO A 106 -4.01 -23.07 13.30
N SER A 107 -3.34 -24.22 13.47
CA SER A 107 -1.89 -24.37 13.21
C SER A 107 -1.48 -24.04 11.77
N ILE A 108 -2.43 -24.04 10.83
CA ILE A 108 -2.23 -23.64 9.43
C ILE A 108 -1.76 -22.18 9.28
N TYR A 109 -2.04 -21.30 10.25
CA TYR A 109 -1.58 -19.91 10.22
C TYR A 109 -0.07 -19.77 10.36
N TRP A 110 0.58 -20.77 10.97
CA TRP A 110 2.02 -20.82 11.24
C TRP A 110 2.77 -21.72 10.26
N SER A 111 2.05 -22.33 9.31
CA SER A 111 2.67 -23.15 8.27
C SER A 111 3.44 -22.25 7.29
N LYS A 112 4.71 -22.60 7.04
CA LYS A 112 5.51 -21.96 5.99
C LYS A 112 4.94 -22.38 4.64
N LYS A 113 4.37 -21.43 3.91
CA LYS A 113 3.80 -21.64 2.58
C LYS A 113 4.63 -20.89 1.54
N GLN A 114 4.58 -21.38 0.31
CA GLN A 114 5.17 -20.67 -0.84
C GLN A 114 4.40 -19.40 -1.20
N TYR A 115 3.11 -19.34 -0.86
CA TYR A 115 2.23 -18.21 -1.07
C TYR A 115 1.09 -18.21 -0.04
N TYR A 116 0.48 -17.05 0.15
CA TYR A 116 -0.71 -16.85 0.99
C TYR A 116 -1.79 -16.09 0.22
N THR A 117 -3.06 -16.37 0.52
CA THR A 117 -4.17 -15.55 0.03
C THR A 117 -4.38 -14.33 0.92
N ASP A 118 -5.10 -13.32 0.41
CA ASP A 118 -5.51 -12.16 1.20
C ASP A 118 -6.35 -12.55 2.43
N GLU A 119 -7.23 -13.53 2.28
CA GLU A 119 -8.07 -14.05 3.36
C GLU A 119 -7.23 -14.75 4.43
N GLU A 120 -6.24 -15.56 4.04
CA GLU A 120 -5.37 -16.26 4.99
C GLU A 120 -4.57 -15.29 5.87
N LEU A 121 -3.94 -14.28 5.25
CA LEU A 121 -3.22 -13.25 6.00
C LEU A 121 -4.17 -12.39 6.84
N SER A 122 -5.31 -12.00 6.28
CA SER A 122 -6.32 -11.24 7.03
C SER A 122 -6.81 -12.00 8.26
N ASN A 123 -7.05 -13.31 8.14
CA ASN A 123 -7.48 -14.16 9.26
C ASN A 123 -6.37 -14.39 10.28
N LYS A 124 -5.12 -14.58 9.83
CA LYS A 124 -3.94 -14.66 10.71
C LYS A 124 -3.83 -13.40 11.56
N TYR A 125 -3.88 -12.23 10.92
CA TYR A 125 -3.69 -10.97 11.60
C TYR A 125 -4.94 -10.47 12.32
N ALA A 126 -6.17 -10.87 11.98
CA ALA A 126 -7.37 -10.42 12.70
C ALA A 126 -7.34 -10.72 14.22
N GLN A 127 -6.46 -11.63 14.65
CA GLN A 127 -6.33 -12.09 16.02
C GLN A 127 -5.49 -11.13 16.87
N LYS A 128 -6.13 -10.57 17.92
CA LYS A 128 -5.47 -9.79 18.98
C LYS A 128 -4.57 -8.64 18.49
N ASN A 129 -4.95 -8.01 17.38
CA ASN A 129 -4.26 -6.85 16.84
C ASN A 129 -4.40 -5.62 17.72
N GLN A 130 -3.26 -5.02 18.05
CA GLN A 130 -3.22 -3.68 18.62
C GLN A 130 -2.45 -2.76 17.67
N ASN A 131 -3.11 -1.69 17.23
CA ASN A 131 -2.45 -0.62 16.49
C ASN A 131 -1.52 0.12 17.46
N THR A 132 -0.22 0.00 17.24
CA THR A 132 0.79 0.60 18.12
C THR A 132 1.27 1.95 17.60
N LYS A 133 1.36 2.09 16.27
CA LYS A 133 1.92 3.26 15.61
C LYS A 133 1.35 3.41 14.21
N VAL A 134 1.31 4.64 13.71
CA VAL A 134 1.02 4.94 12.30
C VAL A 134 2.25 5.56 11.66
N ILE A 135 2.64 5.04 10.51
CA ILE A 135 3.78 5.50 9.70
C ILE A 135 3.25 6.42 8.60
N SER A 136 4.01 7.47 8.27
CA SER A 136 3.62 8.38 7.19
C SER A 136 3.63 7.66 5.82
N LYS A 137 2.76 8.07 4.90
CA LYS A 137 2.70 7.49 3.55
C LYS A 137 4.04 7.54 2.80
N ASN A 138 4.84 8.59 3.00
CA ASN A 138 6.17 8.70 2.39
C ASN A 138 7.13 7.62 2.90
N GLN A 139 7.11 7.37 4.21
CA GLN A 139 7.91 6.30 4.80
C GLN A 139 7.40 4.91 4.35
N LEU A 140 6.09 4.72 4.26
CA LEU A 140 5.50 3.48 3.75
C LEU A 140 5.92 3.20 2.30
N LEU A 141 5.88 4.22 1.44
CA LEU A 141 6.32 4.12 0.04
C LEU A 141 7.82 3.77 -0.04
N ASN A 142 8.65 4.37 0.80
CA ASN A 142 10.06 4.02 0.87
C ASN A 142 10.24 2.53 1.22
N TYR A 143 9.51 2.01 2.21
CA TYR A 143 9.58 0.59 2.57
C TYR A 143 9.05 -0.31 1.45
N TYR A 144 7.93 0.05 0.83
CA TYR A 144 7.38 -0.70 -0.30
C TYR A 144 8.39 -0.84 -1.45
N ASN A 145 9.11 0.22 -1.79
CA ASN A 145 10.11 0.20 -2.85
C ASN A 145 11.28 -0.75 -2.55
N LEU A 146 11.56 -1.05 -1.27
CA LEU A 146 12.61 -2.01 -0.89
C LEU A 146 12.21 -3.47 -1.14
N ILE A 147 10.91 -3.78 -1.19
CA ILE A 147 10.41 -5.17 -1.36
C ILE A 147 10.89 -5.76 -2.68
N GLN A 148 10.85 -4.98 -3.76
CA GLN A 148 11.23 -5.49 -5.08
C GLN A 148 12.72 -5.89 -5.12
N ASP A 149 13.59 -5.09 -4.52
CA ASP A 149 15.01 -5.39 -4.50
C ASP A 149 15.34 -6.50 -3.49
N ALA A 150 14.68 -6.52 -2.33
CA ALA A 150 14.78 -7.61 -1.36
C ALA A 150 14.37 -8.96 -1.96
N SER A 151 13.33 -8.99 -2.82
CA SER A 151 12.86 -10.23 -3.47
C SER A 151 13.87 -10.88 -4.42
N LYS A 152 14.94 -10.15 -4.81
CA LYS A 152 16.03 -10.67 -5.65
C LYS A 152 17.20 -11.18 -4.81
N GLY A 153 17.22 -10.91 -3.51
CA GLY A 153 18.28 -11.29 -2.60
C GLY A 153 18.24 -12.77 -2.20
N GLN A 154 19.32 -13.25 -1.60
CA GLN A 154 19.33 -14.58 -0.99
C GLN A 154 18.74 -14.52 0.42
N TYR A 155 17.88 -15.49 0.73
CA TYR A 155 17.39 -15.67 2.10
C TYR A 155 18.52 -16.11 3.02
N SER A 156 18.65 -15.45 4.17
CA SER A 156 19.48 -15.98 5.25
C SER A 156 18.82 -17.22 5.84
N GLY A 157 19.61 -18.26 6.10
CA GLY A 157 19.14 -19.39 6.89
C GLY A 157 18.78 -18.98 8.33
N PRO A 158 17.94 -19.76 9.03
CA PRO A 158 17.64 -19.52 10.44
C PRO A 158 18.93 -19.61 11.26
N THR A 159 19.13 -18.65 12.17
CA THR A 159 20.22 -18.68 13.14
C THR A 159 19.66 -19.09 14.50
N SER A 160 20.27 -20.10 15.11
CA SER A 160 19.94 -20.54 16.47
C SER A 160 21.05 -20.08 17.41
N HIS A 161 20.68 -19.39 18.49
CA HIS A 161 21.64 -18.88 19.48
C HIS A 161 21.62 -19.65 20.81
N CYS A 162 20.54 -20.37 21.13
CA CYS A 162 20.52 -21.43 22.15
C CYS A 162 19.30 -22.37 21.95
N CYS A 163 19.30 -23.53 22.62
CA CYS A 163 18.26 -24.56 22.49
C CYS A 163 16.89 -24.12 23.04
N ASP A 164 16.90 -23.17 23.98
CA ASP A 164 15.69 -22.57 24.57
C ASP A 164 15.29 -21.25 23.88
N SER A 165 16.07 -20.79 22.90
CA SER A 165 15.81 -19.55 22.15
C SER A 165 14.70 -19.78 21.14
N GLY A 166 13.76 -18.84 21.09
CA GLY A 166 12.86 -18.74 19.96
C GLY A 166 13.57 -18.36 18.65
N ILE A 167 12.79 -18.30 17.58
CA ILE A 167 13.21 -17.96 16.23
C ILE A 167 12.63 -16.59 15.88
N VAL A 168 13.46 -15.67 15.40
CA VAL A 168 12.99 -14.41 14.78
C VAL A 168 13.01 -14.56 13.26
N SER A 169 11.89 -14.26 12.61
CA SER A 169 11.72 -14.25 11.16
C SER A 169 11.39 -12.85 10.67
N TYR A 170 12.02 -12.44 9.57
CA TYR A 170 11.74 -11.18 8.88
C TYR A 170 11.20 -11.53 7.50
N VAL A 171 9.99 -11.09 7.19
CA VAL A 171 9.28 -11.43 5.94
C VAL A 171 8.80 -10.15 5.28
N ALA A 172 9.02 -10.06 3.96
CA ALA A 172 8.54 -8.96 3.13
C ALA A 172 7.65 -9.57 2.05
N PHE A 173 6.37 -9.25 2.05
CA PHE A 173 5.45 -9.84 1.10
C PHE A 173 5.51 -9.13 -0.24
N LYS A 174 5.51 -9.90 -1.32
CA LYS A 174 5.29 -9.42 -2.69
C LYS A 174 3.93 -9.87 -3.17
N TYR A 175 3.05 -8.92 -3.44
CA TYR A 175 1.73 -9.21 -3.98
C TYR A 175 1.74 -9.37 -5.50
N ASN A 176 1.11 -10.43 -5.99
CA ASN A 176 0.83 -10.62 -7.41
C ASN A 176 -0.67 -10.36 -7.66
N SER A 177 -0.97 -9.32 -8.42
CA SER A 177 -2.35 -8.93 -8.73
C SER A 177 -3.08 -9.89 -9.68
N ASP A 178 -2.36 -10.70 -10.45
CA ASP A 178 -2.97 -11.59 -11.44
C ASP A 178 -3.57 -12.83 -10.79
N TYR A 179 -2.99 -13.23 -9.65
CA TYR A 179 -3.41 -14.41 -8.88
C TYR A 179 -3.99 -14.06 -7.50
N GLU A 180 -3.91 -12.79 -7.09
CA GLU A 180 -4.32 -12.32 -5.75
C GLU A 180 -3.58 -13.03 -4.61
N LEU A 181 -2.28 -13.31 -4.82
CA LEU A 181 -1.43 -14.05 -3.90
C LEU A 181 -0.28 -13.19 -3.37
N TYR A 182 0.08 -13.45 -2.11
CA TYR A 182 1.24 -12.89 -1.43
C TYR A 182 2.36 -13.92 -1.38
N TYR A 183 3.54 -13.53 -1.85
CA TYR A 183 4.75 -14.35 -1.79
C TYR A 183 5.65 -13.80 -0.67
N PRO A 184 5.95 -14.59 0.37
CA PRO A 184 6.84 -14.19 1.47
C PRO A 184 8.32 -14.15 1.04
#